data_AF-A0A542S7J3-F1
#
_entry.id   AF-A0A542S7J3-F1
#
_cell.length_a   1.000
_cell.length_b   1.000
_cell.length_c   1.000
_cell.angle_alpha   90.00
_cell.angle_beta   90.00
_cell.angle_gamma   90.00
#
_symmetry.space_group_name_H-M   'P 1'
#
loop_
_entity.id
_entity.type
_entity.pdbx_description
1 polymer ?
#
loop_
_entity_poly.entity_id
_entity_poly.type
_entity_poly.pdbx_seq_one_letter_code
_entity_poly.pdbx_strand_id
1 'polypeptide(L)'
;MQRDDPDYDAAAWQAIVDNYGERVEIETPDEAEHDPGPAPDPDDADRYESPYDDAYDEIDLVDDDRFVPDRPPPVPMPPADRLLAWLGVFCSPAVLLVFLVFGIAMPSWLGWLLVAWFVGGFCYLVIRTPGSPRDPWDDGARV
;
A
#
# COMPACT_ATOMS: atom_id res chain seq x y z
N MET A 1 -11.51 -18.91 -23.02
CA MET A 1 -11.59 -17.57 -23.63
C MET A 1 -13.04 -17.06 -23.50
N GLN A 2 -13.54 -16.89 -22.27
CA GLN A 2 -14.97 -16.64 -22.02
C GLN A 2 -15.21 -15.51 -21.01
N ARG A 3 -14.15 -14.78 -20.62
CA ARG A 3 -14.19 -13.68 -19.64
C ARG A 3 -14.38 -12.29 -20.27
N ASP A 4 -14.40 -12.17 -21.59
CA ASP A 4 -14.50 -10.87 -22.27
C ASP A 4 -15.91 -10.61 -22.85
N ASP A 5 -16.89 -11.45 -22.47
CA ASP A 5 -18.29 -11.25 -22.83
C ASP A 5 -18.95 -10.33 -21.79
N PRO A 6 -19.41 -9.12 -22.17
CA PRO A 6 -19.97 -8.15 -21.22
C PRO A 6 -21.18 -8.70 -20.44
N ASP A 7 -21.92 -9.65 -20.99
CA ASP A 7 -23.04 -10.30 -20.31
C ASP A 7 -22.54 -11.29 -19.24
N TYR A 8 -21.38 -11.92 -19.44
CA TYR A 8 -20.73 -12.78 -18.45
C TYR A 8 -20.21 -11.95 -17.26
N ASP A 9 -19.59 -10.80 -17.52
CA ASP A 9 -19.09 -9.92 -16.46
C ASP A 9 -20.23 -9.32 -15.63
N ALA A 10 -21.33 -8.92 -16.27
CA ALA A 10 -22.52 -8.43 -15.57
C ALA A 10 -23.16 -9.52 -14.69
N ALA A 11 -23.25 -10.76 -15.18
CA ALA A 11 -23.75 -11.89 -14.42
C ALA A 11 -22.82 -12.28 -13.26
N ALA A 12 -21.50 -12.24 -13.48
CA ALA A 12 -20.51 -12.51 -12.45
C ALA A 12 -20.55 -11.44 -11.33
N TRP A 13 -20.71 -10.16 -11.69
CA TRP A 13 -20.83 -9.08 -10.72
C TRP A 13 -22.12 -9.19 -9.90
N GLN A 14 -23.25 -9.50 -10.54
CA GLN A 14 -24.52 -9.77 -9.84
C GLN A 14 -24.39 -10.92 -8.84
N ALA A 15 -23.75 -12.03 -9.24
CA ALA A 15 -23.52 -13.16 -8.34
C ALA A 15 -22.67 -12.79 -7.11
N ILE A 16 -21.68 -11.89 -7.25
CA ILE A 16 -20.87 -11.41 -6.12
C ILE A 16 -21.71 -10.55 -5.16
N VAL A 17 -22.59 -9.69 -5.69
CA VAL A 17 -23.47 -8.83 -4.87
C VAL A 17 -24.53 -9.64 -4.14
N ASP A 18 -25.15 -10.60 -4.82
CA ASP A 18 -26.22 -11.43 -4.25
C ASP A 18 -25.70 -12.32 -3.11
N ASN A 19 -24.45 -12.76 -3.19
CA ASN A 19 -23.79 -13.58 -2.16
C ASN A 19 -22.88 -12.74 -1.23
N TYR A 20 -22.96 -11.41 -1.27
CA TYR A 20 -22.07 -10.54 -0.49
C TYR A 20 -22.35 -10.68 1.01
N GLY A 21 -21.44 -11.35 1.72
CA GLY A 21 -21.52 -11.60 3.16
C GLY A 21 -21.77 -13.06 3.54
N GLU A 22 -22.10 -13.91 2.57
CA GLU A 22 -22.13 -15.36 2.77
C GLU A 22 -20.70 -15.90 2.76
N ARG A 23 -20.29 -16.61 3.82
CA ARG A 23 -18.98 -17.27 3.84
C ARG A 23 -19.04 -18.44 2.88
N VAL A 24 -18.15 -18.45 1.90
CA VAL A 24 -17.93 -19.63 1.06
C VAL A 24 -17.39 -20.74 1.96
N GLU A 25 -18.24 -21.73 2.25
CA GLU A 25 -17.81 -23.00 2.84
C GLU A 25 -17.02 -23.74 1.77
N ILE A 26 -15.70 -23.69 1.89
CA ILE A 26 -14.83 -24.51 1.06
C ILE A 26 -15.03 -25.94 1.57
N GLU A 27 -15.48 -26.87 0.72
CA GLU A 27 -15.41 -28.30 1.01
C GLU A 27 -13.95 -28.65 1.29
N THR A 28 -13.57 -28.62 2.57
CA THR A 28 -12.48 -29.46 3.05
C THR A 28 -12.93 -30.88 2.76
N PRO A 29 -12.22 -31.64 1.88
CA PRO A 29 -12.55 -33.04 1.64
C PRO A 29 -12.67 -33.71 3.00
N ASP A 30 -13.77 -34.45 3.21
CA ASP A 30 -14.10 -35.17 4.44
C ASP A 30 -12.86 -35.39 5.29
N GLU A 31 -12.79 -34.68 6.41
CA GLU A 31 -11.92 -35.04 7.51
C GLU A 31 -12.38 -36.43 7.90
N ALA A 32 -11.77 -37.43 7.26
CA ALA A 32 -12.07 -38.84 7.43
C ALA A 32 -12.23 -39.04 8.91
N GLU A 33 -13.47 -39.34 9.36
CA GLU A 33 -13.89 -39.35 10.76
C GLU A 33 -12.68 -39.63 11.62
N HIS A 34 -12.06 -38.58 12.15
CA HIS A 34 -10.98 -38.78 13.09
C HIS A 34 -11.72 -39.22 14.34
N ASP A 35 -12.00 -40.52 14.40
CA ASP A 35 -12.25 -41.21 15.66
C ASP A 35 -11.10 -40.75 16.54
N PRO A 36 -11.36 -39.89 17.54
CA PRO A 36 -10.31 -39.52 18.46
C PRO A 36 -10.05 -40.82 19.20
N GLY A 37 -9.07 -41.58 18.70
CA GLY A 37 -8.57 -42.76 19.37
C GLY A 37 -8.30 -42.38 20.83
N PRO A 38 -8.37 -43.35 21.76
CA PRO A 38 -8.38 -43.10 23.20
C PRO A 38 -7.42 -41.96 23.55
N ALA A 39 -7.95 -40.90 24.18
CA ALA A 39 -7.16 -39.72 24.50
C ALA A 39 -5.81 -40.17 25.10
N PRO A 40 -4.67 -39.69 24.58
CA PRO A 40 -3.37 -40.10 25.08
C PRO A 40 -3.32 -39.80 26.58
N ASP A 41 -2.79 -40.75 27.35
CA ASP A 41 -2.58 -40.59 28.78
C ASP A 41 -1.81 -39.28 29.01
N PRO A 42 -2.28 -38.35 29.86
CA PRO A 42 -1.58 -37.09 30.11
C PRO A 42 -0.14 -37.28 30.58
N ASP A 43 0.22 -38.46 31.10
CA ASP A 43 1.60 -38.81 31.47
C ASP A 43 2.47 -39.24 30.25
N ASP A 44 1.90 -39.42 29.05
CA ASP A 44 2.61 -39.69 27.78
C ASP A 44 2.81 -38.41 26.93
N ALA A 45 2.24 -37.27 27.34
CA ALA A 45 2.42 -35.98 26.65
C ALA A 45 3.88 -35.50 26.67
N ASP A 46 4.68 -36.03 27.59
CA ASP A 46 6.10 -35.71 27.77
C ASP A 46 7.00 -36.52 26.83
N ARG A 47 6.44 -37.44 26.03
CA ARG A 47 7.20 -38.34 25.13
C ARG A 47 6.91 -38.16 23.65
N TYR A 48 6.57 -36.95 23.23
CA TYR A 48 6.79 -36.56 21.84
C TYR A 48 8.22 -36.02 21.70
N GLU A 49 9.21 -36.92 21.71
CA GLU A 49 10.52 -36.60 21.16
C GLU A 49 10.33 -36.43 19.65
N SER A 50 10.07 -35.18 19.23
CA SER A 50 10.23 -34.82 17.83
C SER A 50 11.69 -35.11 17.48
N PRO A 51 11.99 -35.88 16.40
CA PRO A 51 13.37 -36.10 15.96
C PRO A 51 14.09 -34.80 15.57
N TYR A 52 13.36 -33.69 15.55
CA TYR A 52 13.83 -32.35 15.23
C TYR A 52 14.01 -31.46 16.47
N ASP A 53 13.62 -31.89 17.68
CA ASP A 53 13.71 -31.03 18.88
C ASP A 53 15.16 -30.81 19.31
N ASP A 54 16.00 -31.86 19.27
CA ASP A 54 17.45 -31.75 19.48
C ASP A 54 18.15 -30.96 18.36
N ALA A 55 17.50 -30.74 17.22
CA ALA A 55 18.09 -30.05 16.07
C ALA A 55 17.89 -28.53 16.10
N TYR A 56 17.10 -27.98 17.03
CA TYR A 56 16.93 -26.52 17.13
C TYR A 56 17.87 -25.86 18.15
N ASP A 57 18.36 -26.60 19.15
CA ASP A 57 19.28 -26.07 20.15
C ASP A 57 20.75 -26.04 19.68
N GLU A 58 21.09 -26.78 18.61
CA GLU A 58 22.43 -26.78 17.98
C GLU A 58 22.43 -26.27 16.52
N ILE A 59 21.39 -25.55 16.10
CA ILE A 59 21.59 -24.59 15.00
C ILE A 59 22.18 -23.36 15.66
N ASP A 60 23.51 -23.34 15.75
CA ASP A 60 24.26 -22.09 15.73
C ASP A 60 23.81 -21.39 14.43
N LEU A 61 22.72 -20.61 14.54
CA LEU A 61 22.25 -19.73 13.49
C LEU A 61 23.42 -18.80 13.27
N VAL A 62 24.26 -19.14 12.29
CA VAL A 62 25.31 -18.29 11.77
C VAL A 62 24.65 -16.95 11.48
N ASP A 63 24.81 -16.03 12.42
CA ASP A 63 24.32 -14.64 12.37
C ASP A 63 25.01 -13.86 11.24
N ASP A 64 25.92 -14.54 10.52
CA ASP A 64 26.79 -14.02 9.47
C ASP A 64 26.09 -13.76 8.13
N ASP A 65 24.88 -14.29 7.89
CA ASP A 65 24.15 -14.13 6.61
C ASP A 65 22.83 -13.34 6.74
N ARG A 66 22.59 -12.64 7.85
CA ARG A 66 21.40 -11.78 7.98
C ARG A 66 21.57 -10.52 7.14
N PHE A 67 20.76 -10.36 6.09
CA PHE A 67 20.72 -9.13 5.28
C PHE A 67 20.49 -7.90 6.17
N VAL A 68 21.50 -7.04 6.27
CA VAL A 68 21.40 -5.70 6.86
C VAL A 68 21.30 -4.72 5.69
N PRO A 69 20.14 -4.07 5.47
CA PRO A 69 20.04 -3.09 4.42
C PRO A 69 21.03 -1.95 4.68
N ASP A 70 21.74 -1.56 3.63
CA ASP A 70 22.55 -0.35 3.67
C ASP A 70 21.70 0.83 4.13
N ARG A 71 22.32 1.75 4.86
CA ARG A 71 21.64 2.98 5.28
C ARG A 71 21.13 3.71 4.02
N PRO A 72 19.84 4.08 3.96
CA PRO A 72 19.30 4.74 2.80
C PRO A 72 20.05 6.05 2.54
N PRO A 73 20.26 6.42 1.25
CA PRO A 73 20.87 7.69 0.91
C PRO A 73 20.03 8.86 1.46
N PRO A 74 20.65 10.00 1.78
CA PRO A 74 19.92 11.18 2.22
C PRO A 74 18.91 11.64 1.17
N VAL A 75 17.72 12.02 1.62
CA VAL A 75 16.62 12.41 0.73
C VAL A 75 17.02 13.65 -0.07
N PRO A 76 16.92 13.64 -1.41
CA PRO A 76 17.23 14.81 -2.21
C PRO A 76 16.23 15.92 -1.92
N MET A 77 16.76 17.11 -1.64
CA MET A 77 15.92 18.30 -1.47
C MET A 77 15.36 18.75 -2.83
N PRO A 78 14.11 19.21 -2.89
CA PRO A 78 13.55 19.76 -4.11
C PRO A 78 14.32 21.03 -4.53
N PRO A 79 14.54 21.25 -5.84
CA PRO A 79 15.12 22.50 -6.33
C PRO A 79 14.19 23.68 -6.01
N ALA A 80 14.76 24.89 -5.93
CA ALA A 80 14.03 26.11 -5.58
C ALA A 80 12.79 26.35 -6.45
N ASP A 81 12.88 26.06 -7.75
CA ASP A 81 11.77 26.20 -8.69
C ASP A 81 10.57 25.32 -8.32
N ARG A 82 10.83 24.07 -7.89
CA ARG A 82 9.80 23.14 -7.44
C ARG A 82 9.19 23.59 -6.11
N LEU A 83 9.98 24.21 -5.23
CA LEU A 83 9.48 24.83 -4.01
C LEU A 83 8.55 26.02 -4.32
N LEU A 84 8.92 26.90 -5.26
CA LEU A 84 8.07 28.02 -5.70
C LEU A 84 6.74 27.53 -6.28
N ALA A 85 6.79 26.45 -7.07
CA ALA A 85 5.58 25.87 -7.66
C ALA A 85 4.61 25.35 -6.58
N TRP A 86 5.13 24.62 -5.58
CA TRP A 86 4.35 24.18 -4.42
C TRP A 86 3.84 25.33 -3.57
N LEU A 87 4.69 26.34 -3.33
CA LEU A 87 4.26 27.56 -2.67
C LEU A 87 3.08 28.16 -3.42
N GLY A 88 3.08 28.13 -4.74
CA GLY A 88 1.95 28.60 -5.53
C GLY A 88 0.65 27.86 -5.36
N VAL A 89 0.73 26.54 -5.44
CA VAL A 89 -0.43 25.66 -5.32
C VAL A 89 -1.08 25.80 -3.94
N PHE A 90 -0.30 26.01 -2.88
CA PHE A 90 -0.83 26.18 -1.52
C PHE A 90 -1.11 27.63 -1.11
N CYS A 91 -0.26 28.58 -1.52
CA CYS A 91 -0.40 29.98 -1.14
C CYS A 91 -1.64 30.60 -1.77
N SER A 92 -1.99 30.24 -3.01
CA SER A 92 -3.20 30.73 -3.67
C SER A 92 -4.49 30.44 -2.87
N PRO A 93 -4.83 29.16 -2.57
CA PRO A 93 -6.00 28.85 -1.75
C PRO A 93 -5.87 29.33 -0.31
N ALA A 94 -4.68 29.33 0.29
CA ALA A 94 -4.48 29.83 1.65
C ALA A 94 -4.78 31.34 1.75
N VAL A 95 -4.31 32.15 0.80
CA VAL A 95 -4.60 33.58 0.75
C VAL A 95 -6.09 33.81 0.51
N LEU A 96 -6.72 33.07 -0.40
CA LEU A 96 -8.17 33.11 -0.60
C LEU A 96 -8.94 32.82 0.70
N LEU A 97 -8.53 31.78 1.42
CA LEU A 97 -9.13 31.40 2.71
C LEU A 97 -8.98 32.52 3.75
N VAL A 98 -7.82 33.17 3.82
CA VAL A 98 -7.59 34.32 4.72
C VAL A 98 -8.56 35.46 4.38
N PHE A 99 -8.67 35.86 3.12
CA PHE A 99 -9.61 36.91 2.71
C PHE A 99 -11.06 36.55 3.04
N LEU A 100 -11.43 35.28 2.84
CA LEU A 100 -12.77 34.77 3.14
C LEU A 100 -13.07 34.80 4.65
N VAL A 101 -12.16 34.31 5.50
CA VAL A 101 -12.34 34.23 6.95
C VAL A 101 -12.41 35.61 7.59
N PHE A 102 -11.58 36.55 7.13
CA PHE A 102 -11.56 37.92 7.66
C PHE A 102 -12.56 38.85 6.97
N GLY A 103 -13.30 38.37 5.95
CA GLY A 103 -14.28 39.18 5.20
C GLY A 103 -13.66 40.38 4.48
N ILE A 104 -12.38 40.29 4.10
CA ILE A 104 -11.66 41.38 3.45
C ILE A 104 -12.06 41.42 1.98
N ALA A 105 -12.41 42.60 1.47
CA ALA A 105 -12.69 42.79 0.05
C ALA A 105 -11.41 42.53 -0.77
N MET A 106 -11.44 41.50 -1.64
CA MET A 106 -10.31 41.15 -2.48
C MET A 106 -10.22 42.09 -3.70
N PRO A 107 -9.07 42.76 -3.93
CA PRO A 107 -8.84 43.48 -5.17
C PRO A 107 -8.83 42.53 -6.37
N SER A 108 -9.45 42.92 -7.48
CA SER A 108 -9.58 42.06 -8.67
C SER A 108 -8.23 41.64 -9.28
N TRP A 109 -7.23 42.53 -9.30
CA TRP A 109 -5.88 42.21 -9.79
C TRP A 109 -5.19 41.14 -8.95
N LEU A 110 -5.46 41.10 -7.63
CA LEU A 110 -4.91 40.08 -6.74
C LEU A 110 -5.54 38.72 -7.04
N GLY A 111 -6.86 38.67 -7.31
CA GLY A 111 -7.53 37.46 -7.76
C GLY A 111 -6.89 36.87 -9.02
N TRP A 112 -6.61 37.70 -10.03
CA TRP A 112 -5.91 37.26 -11.24
C TRP A 112 -4.49 36.75 -10.95
N LEU A 113 -3.73 37.40 -10.06
CA LEU A 113 -2.42 36.91 -9.64
C LEU A 113 -2.49 35.56 -8.95
N LEU A 114 -3.45 35.35 -8.04
CA LEU A 114 -3.63 34.08 -7.33
C LEU A 114 -3.98 32.94 -8.28
N VAL A 115 -4.83 33.20 -9.27
CA VAL A 115 -5.16 32.23 -10.33
C VAL A 115 -3.94 31.94 -11.20
N ALA A 116 -3.26 32.97 -11.70
CA ALA A 116 -2.07 32.79 -12.55
C ALA A 116 -0.96 32.03 -11.80
N TRP A 117 -0.76 32.32 -10.52
CA TRP A 117 0.22 31.64 -9.69
C TRP A 117 -0.18 30.17 -9.46
N PHE A 118 -1.44 29.89 -9.12
CA PHE A 118 -1.93 28.51 -8.94
C PHE A 118 -1.77 27.68 -10.21
N VAL A 119 -2.26 28.18 -11.35
CA VAL A 119 -2.18 27.48 -12.63
C VAL A 119 -0.73 27.32 -13.09
N GLY A 120 0.09 28.37 -12.96
CA GLY A 120 1.50 28.32 -13.32
C GLY A 120 2.29 27.30 -12.48
N GLY A 121 2.07 27.29 -11.16
CA GLY A 121 2.69 26.33 -10.24
C GLY A 121 2.26 24.90 -10.54
N PHE A 122 0.96 24.67 -10.75
CA PHE A 122 0.42 23.35 -11.08
C PHE A 122 0.98 22.83 -12.41
N CYS A 123 0.92 23.63 -13.49
CA CYS A 123 1.47 23.27 -14.79
C CYS A 123 2.97 22.96 -14.72
N TYR A 124 3.74 23.76 -13.97
CA TYR A 124 5.17 23.50 -13.75
C TYR A 124 5.40 22.13 -13.12
N LEU A 125 4.65 21.78 -12.06
CA LEU A 125 4.79 20.50 -11.38
C LEU A 125 4.45 19.32 -12.29
N VAL A 126 3.37 19.43 -13.05
CA VAL A 126 2.96 18.38 -14.01
C VAL A 126 4.04 18.16 -15.05
N ILE A 127 4.52 19.23 -15.70
CA ILE A 127 5.56 19.14 -16.73
C ILE A 127 6.86 18.56 -16.17
N ARG A 128 7.19 18.87 -14.91
CA ARG A 128 8.42 18.41 -14.26
C ARG A 128 8.30 17.02 -13.60
N THR A 129 7.13 16.41 -13.61
CA THR A 129 6.96 15.05 -13.09
C THR A 129 7.57 14.06 -14.07
N PRO A 130 8.54 13.21 -13.66
CA PRO A 130 9.15 12.25 -14.56
C PRO A 130 8.09 11.31 -15.14
N GLY A 131 8.05 11.20 -16.46
CA GLY A 131 7.05 10.39 -17.16
C GLY A 131 7.41 8.91 -17.33
N SER A 132 8.61 8.48 -16.91
CA SER A 132 8.96 7.06 -16.98
C SER A 132 8.52 6.35 -15.69
N PRO A 133 7.87 5.19 -15.80
CA PRO A 133 7.76 4.26 -14.69
C PRO A 133 9.14 3.98 -14.09
N ARG A 134 9.19 3.72 -12.78
CA ARG A 134 10.33 3.00 -12.20
C ARG A 134 10.46 1.65 -12.91
N ASP A 135 11.66 1.08 -12.92
CA ASP A 135 11.93 -0.21 -13.58
C ASP A 135 10.79 -1.21 -13.26
N PRO A 136 10.13 -1.83 -14.26
CA PRO A 136 9.02 -2.76 -14.04
C PRO A 136 9.35 -3.91 -13.07
N TRP A 137 10.64 -4.21 -12.87
CA TRP A 137 11.13 -5.28 -11.99
C TRP A 137 11.72 -4.76 -10.68
N ASP A 138 11.66 -3.44 -10.43
CA ASP A 138 12.04 -2.81 -9.17
C ASP A 138 10.78 -2.61 -8.31
N ASP A 139 10.36 -3.69 -7.66
CA ASP A 139 9.24 -3.71 -6.70
C ASP A 139 9.63 -3.16 -5.32
N GLY A 140 10.88 -2.71 -5.16
CA GLY A 140 11.44 -2.22 -3.91
C GLY A 140 11.86 -3.30 -2.92
N ALA A 141 11.70 -4.59 -3.24
CA ALA A 141 12.24 -5.68 -2.46
C ALA A 141 13.63 -6.07 -2.99
N ARG A 142 14.59 -6.23 -2.08
CA ARG A 142 15.85 -6.93 -2.37
C ARG A 142 15.84 -8.21 -1.56
N VAL A 143 15.92 -9.35 -2.24
CA VAL A 143 16.17 -10.69 -1.65
C VAL A 143 17.63 -10.86 -1.29
#